data_AF-A0A3A5VHU6-F1
#
_entry.id   AF-A0A3A5VHU6-F1
#
_cell.length_a   1.000
_cell.length_b   1.000
_cell.length_c   1.000
_cell.angle_alpha   90.00
_cell.angle_beta   90.00
_cell.angle_gamma   90.00
#
_symmetry.space_group_name_H-M   'P 1'
#
loop_
_entity.id
_entity.type
_entity.pdbx_description
1 polymer ?
#
loop_
_entity_poly.entity_id
_entity_poly.type
_entity_poly.pdbx_seq_one_letter_code
_entity_poly.pdbx_strand_id
1 'polypeptide(L)'
;MSREYIARDPRTGRPINTGGGRRKARRSDLKEGPWMAIPQQAVIPLATGEIETYRVGWKEKDYHMGRLDGIKALSNLSGVLAHNGHSILLDSLMDDDPNVRIAGLFALPSVAETCPDELFDHLSVLLDDKDASVRRAASNCLKQVAPVFPSATEGTLAFELRHQNRARRDAAFGGLGNLCQTWPEVACDHIDELLQEDSLELRRNAAGLLRKVLAKGGAAAWDLIGWALDDVDVETRRQASKCLVPLAHREQRIATILAERAILDSDSKVMLSAIKCIEVLDTDHGRARDLVLAGCSHKNVSVRMACVKILPRLMGDDILRNHCNALLREETDERIRSELKEMAFDAQIEGTEAQKNAFLAPAPKVPEIDREIAESQGKIVGLEELPPPDVDAKKTRHG
;
A
#
# COMPACT_ATOMS: atom_id res chain seq x y z
N MET A 1 11.59 -15.77 45.13
CA MET A 1 11.19 -15.58 43.71
C MET A 1 10.67 -14.16 43.54
N SER A 2 11.55 -13.22 43.20
CA SER A 2 11.19 -11.83 42.94
C SER A 2 10.47 -11.74 41.60
N ARG A 3 9.19 -11.37 41.62
CA ARG A 3 8.41 -11.09 40.40
C ARG A 3 9.03 -9.87 39.71
N GLU A 4 9.41 -10.01 38.45
CA GLU A 4 9.88 -8.90 37.62
C GLU A 4 8.84 -7.77 37.62
N TYR A 5 9.31 -6.55 37.87
CA TYR A 5 8.48 -5.35 37.82
C TYR A 5 8.13 -5.02 36.37
N ILE A 6 6.84 -5.00 36.05
CA ILE A 6 6.32 -4.63 34.71
C ILE A 6 5.74 -3.23 34.83
N ALA A 7 6.39 -2.24 34.20
CA ALA A 7 5.88 -0.88 34.10
C ALA A 7 4.56 -0.87 33.31
N ARG A 8 3.55 -0.19 33.84
CA ARG A 8 2.19 -0.13 33.26
C ARG A 8 1.80 1.31 33.00
N ASP A 9 1.08 1.53 31.90
CA ASP A 9 0.54 2.84 31.56
C ASP A 9 -0.53 3.25 32.61
N PRO A 10 -0.40 4.43 33.25
CA PRO A 10 -1.31 4.87 34.30
C PRO A 10 -2.76 5.13 33.84
N ARG A 11 -3.02 5.31 32.54
CA ARG A 11 -4.40 5.49 32.02
C ARG A 11 -5.07 4.20 31.59
N THR A 12 -4.30 3.23 31.09
CA THR A 12 -4.86 2.02 30.45
C THR A 12 -4.60 0.73 31.24
N GLY A 13 -3.72 0.75 32.24
CA GLY A 13 -3.37 -0.41 33.08
C GLY A 13 -2.64 -1.54 32.34
N ARG A 14 -2.39 -1.35 31.03
CA ARG A 14 -1.69 -2.32 30.18
C ARG A 14 -0.17 -2.23 30.43
N PRO A 15 0.57 -3.35 30.32
CA PRO A 15 2.03 -3.32 30.28
C PRO A 15 2.50 -2.33 29.22
N ILE A 16 3.38 -1.40 29.60
CA ILE A 16 4.14 -0.62 28.62
C ILE A 16 5.00 -1.65 27.89
N ASN A 17 4.84 -1.75 26.58
CA ASN A 17 5.43 -2.82 25.78
C ASN A 17 6.95 -2.63 25.67
N THR A 18 7.70 -2.95 26.71
CA THR A 18 9.17 -2.94 26.72
C THR A 18 9.78 -4.15 26.00
N GLY A 19 8.94 -5.07 25.54
CA GLY A 19 9.32 -6.25 24.77
C GLY A 19 9.14 -6.05 23.27
N GLY A 20 9.88 -5.11 22.67
CA GLY A 20 10.09 -5.14 21.23
C GLY A 20 10.86 -6.41 20.89
N GLY A 21 10.18 -7.47 20.47
CA GLY A 21 10.82 -8.73 20.07
C GLY A 21 11.98 -8.42 19.13
N ARG A 22 13.17 -8.97 19.42
CA ARG A 22 14.43 -8.74 18.70
C ARG A 22 14.17 -8.65 17.19
N ARG A 23 14.00 -7.44 16.67
CA ARG A 23 13.87 -7.20 15.23
C ARG A 23 15.22 -7.64 14.66
N LYS A 24 15.23 -8.62 13.75
CA LYS A 24 16.47 -9.02 13.08
C LYS A 24 17.05 -7.75 12.44
N ALA A 25 18.29 -7.41 12.80
CA ALA A 25 18.99 -6.30 12.19
C ALA A 25 18.95 -6.47 10.66
N ARG A 26 18.30 -5.53 9.97
CA ARG A 26 18.31 -5.51 8.51
C ARG A 26 19.73 -5.17 8.10
N ARG A 27 20.41 -6.10 7.42
CA ARG A 27 21.70 -5.82 6.79
C ARG A 27 21.46 -4.90 5.58
N SER A 28 22.45 -4.07 5.29
CA SER A 28 22.50 -3.25 4.09
C SER A 28 22.36 -4.15 2.85
N ASP A 29 21.55 -3.70 1.88
CA ASP A 29 21.41 -4.38 0.60
C ASP A 29 22.73 -4.18 -0.18
N LEU A 30 23.64 -5.14 -0.05
CA LEU A 30 24.95 -5.16 -0.70
C LEU A 30 24.77 -5.25 -2.22
N LYS A 31 25.32 -4.29 -2.96
CA LYS A 31 25.48 -4.42 -4.41
C LYS A 31 26.54 -5.47 -4.70
N GLU A 32 26.20 -6.50 -5.47
CA GLU A 32 27.16 -7.52 -5.87
C GLU A 32 28.13 -7.00 -6.94
N GLY A 33 29.39 -7.42 -6.87
CA GLY A 33 30.34 -7.14 -7.92
C GLY A 33 31.69 -7.85 -7.75
N PRO A 34 32.59 -7.70 -8.74
CA PRO A 34 33.86 -8.43 -8.78
C PRO A 34 34.76 -8.19 -7.56
N TRP A 35 34.68 -7.02 -6.92
CA TRP A 35 35.43 -6.69 -5.70
C TRP A 35 35.09 -7.63 -4.53
N MET A 36 33.94 -8.31 -4.55
CA MET A 36 33.57 -9.34 -3.57
C MET A 36 34.46 -10.59 -3.64
N ALA A 37 35.09 -10.85 -4.78
CA ALA A 37 36.00 -11.98 -4.98
C ALA A 37 37.43 -11.68 -4.50
N ILE A 38 37.73 -10.46 -4.07
CA ILE A 38 39.05 -10.11 -3.54
C ILE A 38 39.20 -10.81 -2.18
N PRO A 39 40.24 -11.64 -1.99
CA PRO A 39 40.44 -12.33 -0.72
C PRO A 39 40.83 -11.32 0.38
N GLN A 40 40.39 -11.56 1.62
CA GLN A 40 40.51 -10.58 2.71
C GLN A 40 41.95 -10.07 2.92
N GLN A 41 42.96 -10.92 2.75
CA GLN A 41 44.37 -10.55 2.88
C GLN A 41 44.87 -9.56 1.81
N ALA A 42 44.20 -9.49 0.65
CA ALA A 42 44.57 -8.60 -0.46
C ALA A 42 43.79 -7.28 -0.43
N VAL A 43 42.70 -7.19 0.34
CA VAL A 43 41.83 -6.00 0.37
C VAL A 43 42.58 -4.77 0.88
N ILE A 44 43.23 -4.88 2.06
CA ILE A 44 43.93 -3.76 2.70
C ILE A 44 45.12 -3.26 1.84
N PRO A 45 46.04 -4.13 1.37
CA PRO A 45 47.14 -3.70 0.52
C PRO A 45 46.68 -3.05 -0.80
N LEU A 46 45.56 -3.53 -1.37
CA LEU A 46 45.00 -2.94 -2.58
C LEU A 46 44.34 -1.58 -2.30
N ALA A 47 43.58 -1.45 -1.21
CA ALA A 47 42.88 -0.21 -0.84
C ALA A 47 43.85 0.93 -0.47
N THR A 48 44.96 0.59 0.17
CA THR A 48 46.03 1.53 0.56
C THR A 48 46.97 1.87 -0.60
N GLY A 49 46.93 1.08 -1.69
CA GLY A 49 47.79 1.28 -2.86
C GLY A 49 49.18 0.64 -2.73
N GLU A 50 49.43 -0.19 -1.71
CA GLU A 50 50.64 -1.03 -1.62
C GLU A 50 50.73 -2.00 -2.80
N ILE A 51 49.58 -2.48 -3.29
CA ILE A 51 49.46 -3.28 -4.51
C ILE A 51 48.68 -2.47 -5.54
N GLU A 52 49.23 -2.32 -6.74
CA GLU A 52 48.56 -1.58 -7.82
C GLU A 52 47.34 -2.30 -8.38
N THR A 53 47.48 -3.61 -8.65
CA THR A 53 46.41 -4.42 -9.23
C THR A 53 46.35 -5.84 -8.65
N TYR A 54 45.15 -6.40 -8.56
CA TYR A 54 44.92 -7.79 -8.15
C TYR A 54 43.95 -8.50 -9.10
N ARG A 55 44.31 -9.69 -9.60
CA ARG A 55 43.45 -10.46 -10.50
C ARG A 55 42.45 -11.31 -9.72
N VAL A 56 41.16 -11.18 -10.04
CA VAL A 56 40.08 -11.99 -9.47
C VAL A 56 39.23 -12.63 -10.56
N GLY A 57 38.77 -13.85 -10.32
CA GLY A 57 37.76 -14.52 -11.16
C GLY A 57 36.36 -14.25 -10.60
N TRP A 58 35.45 -13.74 -11.44
CA TRP A 58 34.06 -13.48 -11.07
C TRP A 58 33.10 -13.80 -12.23
N LYS A 59 32.07 -14.62 -11.99
CA LYS A 59 31.06 -15.04 -13.00
C LYS A 59 31.71 -15.42 -14.34
N GLU A 60 32.65 -16.38 -14.29
CA GLU A 60 33.37 -16.95 -15.45
C GLU A 60 34.26 -15.97 -16.23
N LYS A 61 34.55 -14.78 -15.68
CA LYS A 61 35.46 -13.81 -16.26
C LYS A 61 36.53 -13.37 -15.28
N ASP A 62 37.71 -13.10 -15.79
CA ASP A 62 38.79 -12.52 -15.01
C ASP A 62 38.76 -10.99 -15.08
N TYR A 63 38.98 -10.36 -13.94
CA TYR A 63 39.03 -8.92 -13.79
C TYR A 63 40.31 -8.51 -13.06
N HIS A 64 40.84 -7.34 -13.41
CA HIS A 64 41.95 -6.71 -12.70
C HIS A 64 41.37 -5.60 -11.82
N MET A 65 41.46 -5.79 -10.51
CA MET A 65 40.97 -4.88 -9.49
C MET A 65 42.05 -3.88 -9.15
N GLY A 66 41.70 -2.59 -9.04
CA GLY A 66 42.62 -1.53 -8.58
C GLY A 66 42.25 -1.01 -7.19
N ARG A 67 42.88 0.11 -6.79
CA ARG A 67 42.67 0.76 -5.49
C ARG A 67 41.19 0.99 -5.15
N LEU A 68 40.42 1.54 -6.10
CA LEU A 68 39.00 1.82 -5.90
C LEU A 68 38.17 0.55 -5.59
N ASP A 69 38.52 -0.57 -6.20
CA ASP A 69 37.85 -1.84 -5.96
C ASP A 69 38.31 -2.47 -4.63
N GLY A 70 39.58 -2.26 -4.25
CA GLY A 70 40.08 -2.56 -2.91
C GLY A 70 39.29 -1.82 -1.82
N ILE A 71 39.02 -0.53 -2.01
CA ILE A 71 38.20 0.27 -1.06
C ILE A 71 36.78 -0.27 -0.99
N LYS A 72 36.14 -0.58 -2.13
CA LYS A 72 34.81 -1.21 -2.13
C LYS A 72 34.82 -2.56 -1.41
N ALA A 73 35.91 -3.33 -1.53
CA ALA A 73 36.06 -4.63 -0.89
C ALA A 73 36.31 -4.56 0.62
N LEU A 74 36.49 -3.37 1.22
CA LEU A 74 36.50 -3.21 2.67
C LEU A 74 35.22 -3.77 3.31
N SER A 75 34.11 -3.79 2.57
CA SER A 75 32.84 -4.43 2.98
C SER A 75 32.95 -5.94 3.25
N ASN A 76 33.99 -6.61 2.74
CA ASN A 76 34.18 -8.06 2.89
C ASN A 76 35.02 -8.43 4.12
N LEU A 77 35.62 -7.44 4.78
CA LEU A 77 36.49 -7.67 5.93
C LEU A 77 35.67 -8.08 7.15
N SER A 78 36.26 -8.94 7.99
CA SER A 78 35.64 -9.41 9.22
C SER A 78 36.67 -9.52 10.34
N GLY A 79 36.19 -9.54 11.60
CA GLY A 79 37.04 -9.64 12.79
C GLY A 79 38.01 -8.46 12.91
N VAL A 80 39.28 -8.73 13.25
CA VAL A 80 40.31 -7.71 13.44
C VAL A 80 40.56 -6.88 12.17
N LEU A 81 40.43 -7.50 11.00
CA LEU A 81 40.62 -6.80 9.73
C LEU A 81 39.53 -5.75 9.46
N ALA A 82 38.33 -5.91 10.03
CA ALA A 82 37.27 -4.91 9.89
C ALA A 82 37.63 -3.59 10.60
N HIS A 83 38.27 -3.65 11.77
CA HIS A 83 38.77 -2.45 12.47
C HIS A 83 39.87 -1.74 11.68
N ASN A 84 40.80 -2.49 11.09
CA ASN A 84 41.82 -1.89 10.22
C ASN A 84 41.18 -1.29 8.96
N GLY A 85 40.18 -1.98 8.39
CA GLY A 85 39.40 -1.49 7.27
C GLY A 85 38.63 -0.20 7.57
N HIS A 86 38.17 -0.01 8.81
CA HIS A 86 37.52 1.22 9.24
C HIS A 86 38.46 2.43 9.15
N SER A 87 39.70 2.33 9.64
CA SER A 87 40.69 3.42 9.51
C SER A 87 40.94 3.79 8.04
N ILE A 88 41.11 2.79 7.19
CA ILE A 88 41.34 3.00 5.75
C ILE A 88 40.11 3.63 5.08
N LEU A 89 38.91 3.26 5.53
CA LEU A 89 37.68 3.88 5.06
C LEU A 89 37.62 5.36 5.43
N LEU A 90 37.96 5.74 6.66
CA LEU A 90 38.01 7.15 7.07
C LEU A 90 38.98 7.95 6.19
N ASP A 91 40.19 7.42 5.97
CA ASP A 91 41.17 8.05 5.08
C ASP A 91 40.63 8.19 3.65
N SER A 92 39.93 7.16 3.16
CA SER A 92 39.32 7.17 1.82
C SER A 92 38.18 8.20 1.70
N LEU A 93 37.43 8.45 2.77
CA LEU A 93 36.36 9.47 2.80
C LEU A 93 36.92 10.89 2.82
N MET A 94 38.18 11.07 3.26
CA MET A 94 38.89 12.36 3.31
C MET A 94 39.86 12.58 2.15
N ASP A 95 40.02 11.61 1.24
CA ASP A 95 40.96 11.67 0.13
C ASP A 95 40.64 12.83 -0.84
N ASP A 96 41.66 13.42 -1.44
CA ASP A 96 41.53 14.53 -2.39
C ASP A 96 40.81 14.09 -3.69
N ASP A 97 40.97 12.84 -4.13
CA ASP A 97 40.32 12.31 -5.34
C ASP A 97 38.83 11.99 -5.08
N PRO A 98 37.89 12.66 -5.79
CA PRO A 98 36.47 12.38 -5.71
C PRO A 98 36.10 10.90 -5.93
N ASN A 99 36.84 10.18 -6.78
CA ASN A 99 36.56 8.77 -7.07
C ASN A 99 36.86 7.86 -5.87
N VAL A 100 37.90 8.19 -5.10
CA VAL A 100 38.26 7.50 -3.85
C VAL A 100 37.18 7.73 -2.80
N ARG A 101 36.71 8.98 -2.63
CA ARG A 101 35.59 9.29 -1.72
C ARG A 101 34.30 8.56 -2.11
N ILE A 102 33.98 8.49 -3.41
CA ILE A 102 32.83 7.73 -3.91
C ILE A 102 32.96 6.23 -3.61
N ALA A 103 34.15 5.65 -3.75
CA ALA A 103 34.40 4.26 -3.39
C ALA A 103 34.26 4.03 -1.87
N GLY A 104 34.72 4.98 -1.05
CA GLY A 104 34.51 4.96 0.41
C GLY A 104 33.03 4.98 0.77
N LEU A 105 32.26 5.94 0.23
CA LEU A 105 30.81 6.05 0.43
C LEU A 105 30.03 4.80 0.01
N PHE A 106 30.57 4.05 -0.98
CA PHE A 106 30.01 2.76 -1.38
C PHE A 106 30.23 1.67 -0.33
N ALA A 107 31.42 1.62 0.30
CA ALA A 107 31.75 0.62 1.32
C ALA A 107 31.15 0.95 2.70
N LEU A 108 30.91 2.24 2.97
CA LEU A 108 30.46 2.76 4.27
C LEU A 108 29.27 2.00 4.88
N PRO A 109 28.15 1.73 4.17
CA PRO A 109 26.99 1.09 4.78
C PRO A 109 27.29 -0.26 5.41
N SER A 110 28.17 -1.04 4.78
CA SER A 110 28.52 -2.39 5.22
C SER A 110 29.59 -2.38 6.31
N VAL A 111 30.57 -1.47 6.22
CA VAL A 111 31.57 -1.30 7.28
C VAL A 111 30.90 -0.79 8.56
N ALA A 112 29.94 0.12 8.45
CA ALA A 112 29.18 0.65 9.58
C ALA A 112 28.40 -0.41 10.37
N GLU A 113 28.07 -1.56 9.78
CA GLU A 113 27.44 -2.69 10.50
C GLU A 113 28.35 -3.32 11.55
N THR A 114 29.66 -3.14 11.42
CA THR A 114 30.66 -3.65 12.36
C THR A 114 31.31 -2.53 13.17
N CYS A 115 31.65 -1.41 12.53
CA CYS A 115 32.32 -0.26 13.14
C CYS A 115 31.63 1.05 12.70
N PRO A 116 30.51 1.45 13.34
CA PRO A 116 29.72 2.61 12.92
C PRO A 116 30.41 3.95 13.21
N ASP A 117 31.07 4.11 14.36
CA ASP A 117 31.82 5.27 14.89
C ASP A 117 31.68 6.61 14.12
N GLU A 118 32.79 7.26 13.77
CA GLU A 118 32.82 8.61 13.16
C GLU A 118 32.33 8.63 11.69
N LEU A 119 31.88 7.49 11.14
CA LEU A 119 31.51 7.38 9.72
C LEU A 119 30.34 8.27 9.35
N PHE A 120 29.37 8.45 10.27
CA PHE A 120 28.20 9.29 9.99
C PHE A 120 28.51 10.77 10.04
N ASP A 121 29.52 11.17 10.83
CA ASP A 121 30.03 12.54 10.83
C ASP A 121 30.70 12.86 9.49
N HIS A 122 31.54 11.96 8.98
CA HIS A 122 32.12 12.10 7.64
C HIS A 122 31.05 12.07 6.53
N LEU A 123 30.06 11.19 6.63
CA LEU A 123 28.94 11.17 5.69
C LEU A 123 28.21 12.52 5.66
N SER A 124 27.99 13.14 6.82
CA SER A 124 27.33 14.45 6.92
C SER A 124 28.11 15.53 6.16
N VAL A 125 29.44 15.55 6.31
CA VAL A 125 30.32 16.49 5.59
C VAL A 125 30.29 16.24 4.08
N LEU A 126 30.30 14.98 3.64
CA LEU A 126 30.33 14.61 2.22
C LEU A 126 29.00 14.89 1.48
N LEU A 127 27.90 15.11 2.20
CA LEU A 127 26.66 15.60 1.59
C LEU A 127 26.82 17.03 1.03
N ASP A 128 27.75 17.81 1.57
CA ASP A 128 28.12 19.16 1.11
C ASP A 128 29.46 19.19 0.34
N ASP A 129 29.95 18.04 -0.14
CA ASP A 129 31.19 17.94 -0.90
C ASP A 129 31.19 18.88 -2.13
N LYS A 130 32.37 19.37 -2.53
CA LYS A 130 32.52 20.26 -3.70
C LYS A 130 32.11 19.56 -5.00
N ASP A 131 32.40 18.26 -5.12
CA ASP A 131 32.09 17.46 -6.29
C ASP A 131 30.63 16.95 -6.26
N ALA A 132 29.90 17.16 -7.35
CA ALA A 132 28.48 16.79 -7.44
C ALA A 132 28.25 15.27 -7.46
N SER A 133 29.22 14.49 -7.95
CA SER A 133 29.14 13.03 -7.98
C SER A 133 29.34 12.46 -6.58
N VAL A 134 30.25 13.03 -5.78
CA VAL A 134 30.42 12.69 -4.37
C VAL A 134 29.15 12.98 -3.58
N ARG A 135 28.56 14.19 -3.71
CA ARG A 135 27.29 14.52 -3.03
C ARG A 135 26.17 13.53 -3.36
N ARG A 136 26.07 13.10 -4.63
CA ARG A 136 25.08 12.10 -5.06
C ARG A 136 25.38 10.72 -4.45
N ALA A 137 26.65 10.34 -4.36
CA ALA A 137 27.06 9.11 -3.68
C ALA A 137 26.72 9.16 -2.18
N ALA A 138 26.96 10.30 -1.52
CA ALA A 138 26.65 10.51 -0.11
C ALA A 138 25.15 10.46 0.15
N SER A 139 24.34 11.10 -0.71
CA SER A 139 22.87 11.03 -0.63
C SER A 139 22.35 9.60 -0.78
N ASN A 140 22.94 8.83 -1.70
CA ASN A 140 22.60 7.41 -1.87
C ASN A 140 23.04 6.55 -0.68
N CYS A 141 24.20 6.86 -0.10
CA CYS A 141 24.71 6.22 1.11
C CYS A 141 23.75 6.47 2.28
N LEU A 142 23.36 7.73 2.54
CA LEU A 142 22.37 8.10 3.57
C LEU A 142 21.06 7.33 3.41
N LYS A 143 20.54 7.22 2.18
CA LYS A 143 19.34 6.44 1.88
C LYS A 143 19.45 4.96 2.26
N GLN A 144 20.65 4.38 2.20
CA GLN A 144 20.91 2.98 2.57
C GLN A 144 21.13 2.82 4.07
N VAL A 145 21.85 3.75 4.71
CA VAL A 145 22.17 3.65 6.15
C VAL A 145 21.00 4.07 7.05
N ALA A 146 20.14 5.00 6.63
CA ALA A 146 19.01 5.47 7.42
C ALA A 146 18.10 4.35 7.98
N PRO A 147 17.65 3.35 7.20
CA PRO A 147 16.83 2.26 7.73
C PRO A 147 17.60 1.28 8.65
N VAL A 148 18.94 1.29 8.63
CA VAL A 148 19.80 0.41 9.44
C VAL A 148 20.23 1.09 10.74
N PHE A 149 20.59 2.37 10.66
CA PHE A 149 21.08 3.22 11.76
C PHE A 149 20.21 4.47 11.92
N PRO A 150 18.92 4.33 12.26
CA PRO A 150 18.00 5.46 12.32
C PRO A 150 18.47 6.55 13.29
N SER A 151 18.90 6.19 14.50
CA SER A 151 19.35 7.15 15.51
C SER A 151 20.61 7.91 15.11
N ALA A 152 21.56 7.25 14.42
CA ALA A 152 22.81 7.89 14.02
C ALA A 152 22.62 8.83 12.81
N THR A 153 21.53 8.66 12.06
CA THR A 153 21.26 9.41 10.83
C THR A 153 20.07 10.37 10.98
N GLU A 154 19.44 10.44 12.14
CA GLU A 154 18.22 11.20 12.41
C GLU A 154 18.35 12.67 12.02
N GLY A 155 19.34 13.37 12.59
CA GLY A 155 19.58 14.79 12.32
C GLY A 155 19.95 15.05 10.87
N THR A 156 20.84 14.23 10.30
CA THR A 156 21.25 14.34 8.89
C THR A 156 20.07 14.12 7.95
N LEU A 157 19.24 13.11 8.20
CA LEU A 157 18.05 12.83 7.40
C LEU A 157 17.03 13.97 7.50
N ALA A 158 16.78 14.48 8.72
CA ALA A 158 15.86 15.60 8.95
C ALA A 158 16.29 16.87 8.20
N PHE A 159 17.59 17.16 8.15
CA PHE A 159 18.15 18.25 7.37
C PHE A 159 17.99 18.01 5.86
N GLU A 160 18.37 16.82 5.37
CA GLU A 160 18.33 16.49 3.94
C GLU A 160 16.90 16.49 3.36
N LEU A 161 15.89 16.10 4.16
CA LEU A 161 14.47 16.16 3.77
C LEU A 161 14.02 17.59 3.43
N ARG A 162 14.64 18.60 4.04
CA ARG A 162 14.32 20.04 3.89
C ARG A 162 15.33 20.78 3.00
N HIS A 163 16.30 20.07 2.44
CA HIS A 163 17.39 20.68 1.69
C HIS A 163 16.90 21.38 0.41
N GLN A 164 17.51 22.48 -0.02
CA GLN A 164 17.04 23.24 -1.21
C GLN A 164 17.21 22.47 -2.53
N ASN A 165 18.25 21.66 -2.62
CA ASN A 165 18.49 20.78 -3.77
C ASN A 165 17.52 19.59 -3.79
N ARG A 166 16.64 19.55 -4.80
CA ARG A 166 15.65 18.50 -4.99
C ARG A 166 16.24 17.09 -5.05
N ALA A 167 17.40 16.90 -5.70
CA ALA A 167 18.00 15.56 -5.81
C ALA A 167 18.41 14.99 -4.45
N ARG A 168 18.84 15.86 -3.52
CA ARG A 168 19.16 15.50 -2.13
C ARG A 168 17.90 15.15 -1.34
N ARG A 169 16.86 16.00 -1.44
CA ARG A 169 15.54 15.71 -0.84
C ARG A 169 14.96 14.39 -1.33
N ASP A 170 14.99 14.14 -2.64
CA ASP A 170 14.43 12.92 -3.22
C ASP A 170 15.15 11.66 -2.70
N ALA A 171 16.47 11.74 -2.50
CA ALA A 171 17.24 10.66 -1.86
C ALA A 171 16.86 10.47 -0.39
N ALA A 172 16.70 11.58 0.36
CA ALA A 172 16.28 11.57 1.76
C ALA A 172 14.86 10.98 1.94
N PHE A 173 13.89 11.40 1.12
CA PHE A 173 12.55 10.79 1.07
C PHE A 173 12.61 9.30 0.66
N GLY A 174 13.58 8.92 -0.18
CA GLY A 174 13.89 7.53 -0.45
C GLY A 174 14.34 6.77 0.80
N GLY A 175 15.20 7.38 1.63
CA GLY A 175 15.67 6.85 2.91
C GLY A 175 14.56 6.73 3.94
N LEU A 176 13.77 7.81 4.14
CA LEU A 176 12.58 7.80 5.00
C LEU A 176 11.55 6.76 4.54
N GLY A 177 11.40 6.60 3.22
CA GLY A 177 10.54 5.56 2.65
C GLY A 177 11.00 4.13 2.96
N ASN A 178 12.31 3.89 3.07
CA ASN A 178 12.86 2.62 3.55
C ASN A 178 12.65 2.47 5.06
N LEU A 179 12.84 3.57 5.81
CA LEU A 179 12.63 3.63 7.26
C LEU A 179 11.19 3.25 7.63
N CYS A 180 10.20 3.69 6.85
CA CYS A 180 8.79 3.30 7.02
C CYS A 180 8.56 1.78 7.11
N GLN A 181 9.41 0.98 6.48
CA GLN A 181 9.27 -0.49 6.45
C GLN A 181 9.98 -1.19 7.62
N THR A 182 11.07 -0.59 8.11
CA THR A 182 11.97 -1.16 9.13
C THR A 182 11.69 -0.62 10.52
N TRP A 183 11.53 0.70 10.64
CA TRP A 183 11.29 1.45 11.87
C TRP A 183 10.10 2.40 11.67
N PRO A 184 8.88 1.85 11.55
CA PRO A 184 7.69 2.65 11.25
C PRO A 184 7.40 3.68 12.34
N GLU A 185 7.76 3.42 13.60
CA GLU A 185 7.58 4.38 14.70
C GLU A 185 8.45 5.63 14.50
N VAL A 186 9.76 5.46 14.28
CA VAL A 186 10.69 6.57 13.99
C VAL A 186 10.32 7.28 12.69
N ALA A 187 9.85 6.54 11.69
CA ALA A 187 9.35 7.16 10.45
C ALA A 187 8.10 8.01 10.69
N CYS A 188 7.22 7.65 11.64
CA CYS A 188 6.06 8.44 11.99
C CYS A 188 6.47 9.79 12.60
N ASP A 189 7.51 9.84 13.44
CA ASP A 189 8.01 11.09 14.02
C ASP A 189 8.46 12.08 12.93
N HIS A 190 9.26 11.61 11.96
CA HIS A 190 9.64 12.44 10.82
C HIS A 190 8.45 12.85 9.94
N ILE A 191 7.47 11.96 9.73
CA ILE A 191 6.27 12.28 8.94
C ILE A 191 5.43 13.33 9.66
N ASP A 192 5.31 13.25 10.99
CA ASP A 192 4.59 14.23 11.81
C ASP A 192 5.18 15.63 11.63
N GLU A 193 6.49 15.78 11.81
CA GLU A 193 7.17 17.05 11.59
C GLU A 193 6.95 17.58 10.17
N LEU A 194 7.09 16.71 9.16
CA LEU A 194 6.92 17.11 7.76
C LEU A 194 5.49 17.51 7.41
N LEU A 195 4.48 16.94 8.08
CA LEU A 195 3.07 17.34 7.91
C LEU A 195 2.76 18.69 8.58
N GLN A 196 3.62 19.18 9.46
CA GLN A 196 3.47 20.50 10.09
C GLN A 196 4.20 21.61 9.33
N GLU A 197 4.99 21.28 8.30
CA GLU A 197 5.73 22.24 7.49
C GLU A 197 4.79 23.13 6.64
N ASP A 198 5.18 24.39 6.45
CA ASP A 198 4.46 25.32 5.56
C ASP A 198 4.52 24.87 4.09
N SER A 199 5.59 24.17 3.71
CA SER A 199 5.81 23.73 2.34
C SER A 199 4.82 22.64 1.92
N LEU A 200 3.96 22.97 0.96
CA LEU A 200 3.01 22.02 0.36
C LEU A 200 3.71 20.78 -0.22
N GLU A 201 4.91 20.94 -0.80
CA GLU A 201 5.68 19.82 -1.36
C GLU A 201 6.06 18.81 -0.27
N LEU A 202 6.52 19.29 0.89
CA LEU A 202 6.92 18.44 2.01
C LEU A 202 5.72 17.70 2.61
N ARG A 203 4.62 18.40 2.86
CA ARG A 203 3.38 17.79 3.39
C ARG A 203 2.83 16.71 2.45
N ARG A 204 2.78 17.00 1.14
CA ARG A 204 2.32 16.03 0.12
C ARG A 204 3.22 14.79 0.06
N ASN A 205 4.54 14.97 0.11
CA ASN A 205 5.49 13.87 0.09
C ASN A 205 5.39 13.02 1.38
N ALA A 206 5.23 13.66 2.54
CA ALA A 206 5.01 12.99 3.82
C ALA A 206 3.71 12.18 3.83
N ALA A 207 2.59 12.78 3.39
CA ALA A 207 1.32 12.06 3.25
C ALA A 207 1.41 10.89 2.27
N GLY A 208 2.23 11.00 1.23
CA GLY A 208 2.53 9.90 0.30
C GLY A 208 3.21 8.69 0.94
N LEU A 209 3.84 8.85 2.11
CA LEU A 209 4.49 7.78 2.86
C LEU A 209 3.56 7.07 3.86
N LEU A 210 2.41 7.66 4.19
CA LEU A 210 1.46 7.10 5.18
C LEU A 210 1.04 5.67 4.85
N ARG A 211 0.87 5.35 3.57
CA ARG A 211 0.52 3.99 3.13
C ARG A 211 1.60 2.95 3.46
N LYS A 212 2.88 3.35 3.55
CA LYS A 212 3.99 2.47 3.91
C LYS A 212 4.03 2.18 5.40
N VAL A 213 3.75 3.17 6.24
CA VAL A 213 3.72 3.00 7.71
C VAL A 213 2.42 2.38 8.21
N LEU A 214 1.32 2.49 7.46
CA LEU A 214 0.00 1.96 7.83
C LEU A 214 0.05 0.52 8.35
N ALA A 215 0.91 -0.32 7.77
CA ALA A 215 0.94 -1.73 8.09
C ALA A 215 1.55 -2.07 9.46
N LYS A 216 2.46 -1.21 9.96
CA LYS A 216 3.30 -1.52 11.13
C LYS A 216 3.45 -0.35 12.11
N GLY A 217 2.98 0.86 11.79
CA GLY A 217 3.12 2.05 12.62
C GLY A 217 2.07 2.18 13.72
N GLY A 218 1.06 1.31 13.76
CA GLY A 218 0.04 1.29 14.82
C GLY A 218 -0.72 2.60 14.93
N ALA A 219 -1.04 3.00 16.17
CA ALA A 219 -1.86 4.18 16.46
C ALA A 219 -1.27 5.49 15.91
N ALA A 220 0.05 5.70 16.02
CA ALA A 220 0.70 6.90 15.51
C ALA A 220 0.46 7.09 14.01
N ALA A 221 0.56 6.02 13.22
CA ALA A 221 0.27 6.09 11.78
C ALA A 221 -1.21 6.42 11.49
N TRP A 222 -2.14 5.97 12.33
CA TRP A 222 -3.57 6.25 12.16
C TRP A 222 -3.90 7.71 12.48
N ASP A 223 -3.32 8.24 13.55
CA ASP A 223 -3.48 9.65 13.93
C ASP A 223 -2.93 10.56 12.82
N LEU A 224 -1.75 10.24 12.27
CA LEU A 224 -1.17 10.96 11.12
C LEU A 224 -2.07 10.90 9.87
N ILE A 225 -2.73 9.77 9.60
CA ILE A 225 -3.70 9.69 8.51
C ILE A 225 -4.89 10.61 8.79
N GLY A 226 -5.38 10.63 10.04
CA GLY A 226 -6.44 11.52 10.46
C GLY A 226 -6.08 13.00 10.26
N TRP A 227 -4.92 13.42 10.73
CA TRP A 227 -4.44 14.80 10.57
C TRP A 227 -4.20 15.16 9.11
N ALA A 228 -3.62 14.27 8.31
CA ALA A 228 -3.41 14.50 6.88
C ALA A 228 -4.71 14.55 6.07
N LEU A 229 -5.78 13.89 6.52
CA LEU A 229 -7.13 14.04 5.97
C LEU A 229 -7.79 15.37 6.34
N ASP A 230 -7.24 16.13 7.28
CA ASP A 230 -7.72 17.47 7.66
C ASP A 230 -6.86 18.60 7.09
N ASP A 231 -5.82 18.27 6.33
CA ASP A 231 -4.92 19.27 5.76
C ASP A 231 -5.68 20.26 4.87
N VAL A 232 -5.29 21.53 4.91
CA VAL A 232 -5.84 22.57 4.03
C VAL A 232 -5.58 22.25 2.56
N ASP A 233 -4.44 21.63 2.24
CA ASP A 233 -4.06 21.22 0.90
C ASP A 233 -4.79 19.96 0.43
N VAL A 234 -5.48 20.11 -0.70
CA VAL A 234 -6.29 19.04 -1.30
C VAL A 234 -5.43 17.84 -1.72
N GLU A 235 -4.22 18.06 -2.22
CA GLU A 235 -3.36 16.94 -2.65
C GLU A 235 -2.84 16.14 -1.46
N THR A 236 -2.52 16.78 -0.32
CA THR A 236 -2.21 16.07 0.93
C THR A 236 -3.37 15.17 1.37
N ARG A 237 -4.61 15.71 1.41
CA ARG A 237 -5.81 14.92 1.74
C ARG A 237 -6.04 13.76 0.76
N ARG A 238 -5.79 13.97 -0.54
CA ARG A 238 -5.87 12.93 -1.57
C ARG A 238 -4.84 11.81 -1.37
N GLN A 239 -3.65 12.11 -0.87
CA GLN A 239 -2.67 11.07 -0.53
C GLN A 239 -3.10 10.29 0.70
N ALA A 240 -3.56 10.98 1.75
CA ALA A 240 -4.05 10.37 2.97
C ALA A 240 -5.27 9.45 2.72
N SER A 241 -6.21 9.87 1.87
CA SER A 241 -7.43 9.10 1.57
C SER A 241 -7.16 7.74 0.93
N LYS A 242 -6.02 7.56 0.26
CA LYS A 242 -5.59 6.25 -0.28
C LYS A 242 -5.30 5.21 0.81
N CYS A 243 -5.18 5.64 2.08
CA CYS A 243 -4.98 4.75 3.22
C CYS A 243 -6.30 4.17 3.75
N LEU A 244 -7.46 4.76 3.43
CA LEU A 244 -8.76 4.38 4.00
C LEU A 244 -9.15 2.93 3.70
N VAL A 245 -9.11 2.50 2.43
CA VAL A 245 -9.45 1.11 2.05
C VAL A 245 -8.49 0.10 2.67
N PRO A 246 -7.15 0.25 2.57
CA PRO A 246 -6.23 -0.65 3.26
C PRO A 246 -6.38 -0.67 4.80
N LEU A 247 -6.80 0.45 5.41
CA LEU A 247 -7.07 0.54 6.84
C LEU A 247 -8.34 -0.22 7.22
N ALA A 248 -9.38 -0.25 6.36
CA ALA A 248 -10.60 -1.01 6.60
C ALA A 248 -10.35 -2.50 6.82
N HIS A 249 -9.39 -3.10 6.11
CA HIS A 249 -9.02 -4.50 6.28
C HIS A 249 -8.22 -4.80 7.55
N ARG A 250 -7.72 -3.78 8.24
CA ARG A 250 -6.83 -3.93 9.40
C ARG A 250 -7.49 -3.48 10.69
N GLU A 251 -8.09 -2.29 10.66
CA GLU A 251 -8.67 -1.61 11.81
C GLU A 251 -10.00 -0.97 11.42
N GLN A 252 -11.03 -1.80 11.32
CA GLN A 252 -12.37 -1.40 10.87
C GLN A 252 -12.94 -0.21 11.64
N ARG A 253 -12.75 -0.17 12.97
CA ARG A 253 -13.25 0.92 13.82
C ARG A 253 -12.63 2.27 13.45
N ILE A 254 -11.30 2.31 13.29
CA ILE A 254 -10.59 3.55 12.93
C ILE A 254 -10.94 3.94 11.49
N ALA A 255 -10.95 2.97 10.57
CA ALA A 255 -11.35 3.21 9.19
C ALA A 255 -12.76 3.79 9.07
N THR A 256 -13.71 3.31 9.88
CA THR A 256 -15.08 3.85 9.91
C THR A 256 -15.07 5.31 10.33
N ILE A 257 -14.40 5.66 11.44
CA ILE A 257 -14.33 7.05 11.93
C ILE A 257 -13.72 7.96 10.86
N LEU A 258 -12.61 7.56 10.25
CA LEU A 258 -11.93 8.34 9.23
C LEU A 258 -12.73 8.45 7.93
N ALA A 259 -13.44 7.39 7.53
CA ALA A 259 -14.28 7.40 6.34
C ALA A 259 -15.54 8.26 6.52
N GLU A 260 -16.20 8.20 7.69
CA GLU A 260 -17.34 9.07 8.03
C GLU A 260 -16.95 10.56 8.01
N ARG A 261 -15.70 10.86 8.34
CA ARG A 261 -15.17 12.22 8.22
C ARG A 261 -14.84 12.58 6.78
N ALA A 262 -14.15 11.70 6.06
CA ALA A 262 -13.67 11.95 4.70
C ALA A 262 -14.78 11.97 3.63
N ILE A 263 -15.93 11.34 3.85
CA ILE A 263 -17.08 11.43 2.94
C ILE A 263 -17.70 12.83 2.90
N LEU A 264 -17.44 13.66 3.92
CA LEU A 264 -17.88 15.06 4.01
C LEU A 264 -16.86 16.04 3.40
N ASP A 265 -15.76 15.56 2.79
CA ASP A 265 -14.76 16.44 2.18
C ASP A 265 -15.33 17.23 1.01
N SER A 266 -14.78 18.42 0.78
CA SER A 266 -15.02 19.22 -0.43
C SER A 266 -14.51 18.57 -1.73
N ASP A 267 -13.45 17.75 -1.66
CA ASP A 267 -12.83 17.14 -2.82
C ASP A 267 -13.44 15.78 -3.15
N SER A 268 -13.93 15.65 -4.39
CA SER A 268 -14.61 14.43 -4.83
C SER A 268 -13.71 13.20 -4.81
N LYS A 269 -12.38 13.32 -4.96
CA LYS A 269 -11.51 12.13 -4.93
C LYS A 269 -11.35 11.60 -3.50
N VAL A 270 -11.32 12.49 -2.50
CA VAL A 270 -11.32 12.10 -1.09
C VAL A 270 -12.64 11.43 -0.73
N MET A 271 -13.77 12.02 -1.12
CA MET A 271 -15.09 11.40 -0.94
C MET A 271 -15.17 10.01 -1.57
N LEU A 272 -14.71 9.84 -2.81
CA LEU A 272 -14.72 8.54 -3.49
C LEU A 272 -13.89 7.48 -2.78
N SER A 273 -12.73 7.85 -2.21
CA SER A 273 -11.93 6.94 -1.39
C SER A 273 -12.66 6.54 -0.10
N ALA A 274 -13.37 7.47 0.53
CA ALA A 274 -14.18 7.20 1.71
C ALA A 274 -15.36 6.27 1.41
N ILE A 275 -16.09 6.51 0.32
CA ILE A 275 -17.20 5.69 -0.14
C ILE A 275 -16.74 4.24 -0.42
N LYS A 276 -15.59 4.06 -1.08
CA LYS A 276 -14.99 2.73 -1.28
C LYS A 276 -14.55 2.06 0.02
N CYS A 277 -14.09 2.85 1.00
CA CYS A 277 -13.75 2.33 2.32
C CYS A 277 -15.01 1.82 3.04
N ILE A 278 -16.09 2.61 3.01
CA ILE A 278 -17.39 2.25 3.58
C ILE A 278 -17.95 0.98 2.93
N GLU A 279 -17.84 0.85 1.61
CA GLU A 279 -18.21 -0.37 0.88
C GLU A 279 -17.48 -1.63 1.42
N VAL A 280 -16.22 -1.49 1.83
CA VAL A 280 -15.43 -2.61 2.37
C VAL A 280 -15.77 -2.94 3.82
N LEU A 281 -16.26 -1.97 4.60
CA LEU A 281 -16.47 -2.11 6.06
C LEU A 281 -17.70 -2.92 6.47
N ASP A 282 -18.51 -3.38 5.50
CA ASP A 282 -19.77 -4.11 5.69
C ASP A 282 -20.73 -3.40 6.66
N THR A 283 -21.41 -2.41 6.11
CA THR A 283 -22.10 -1.33 6.82
C THR A 283 -23.43 -1.75 7.44
N ASP A 284 -23.38 -2.29 8.65
CA ASP A 284 -24.47 -2.16 9.63
C ASP A 284 -24.40 -0.82 10.40
N HIS A 285 -23.47 0.07 10.03
CA HIS A 285 -23.13 1.28 10.77
C HIS A 285 -24.00 2.45 10.30
N GLY A 286 -25.04 2.78 11.08
CA GLY A 286 -26.11 3.72 10.72
C GLY A 286 -25.64 5.08 10.19
N ARG A 287 -24.61 5.70 10.78
CA ARG A 287 -24.14 7.02 10.34
C ARG A 287 -23.48 6.97 8.96
N ALA A 288 -22.64 5.98 8.67
CA ALA A 288 -22.04 5.81 7.35
C ALA A 288 -23.13 5.58 6.28
N ARG A 289 -24.18 4.81 6.62
CA ARG A 289 -25.35 4.61 5.76
C ARG A 289 -26.04 5.94 5.45
N ASP A 290 -26.36 6.76 6.45
CA ASP A 290 -27.03 8.05 6.25
C ASP A 290 -26.21 9.00 5.36
N LEU A 291 -24.88 9.00 5.54
CA LEU A 291 -23.96 9.79 4.73
C LEU A 291 -23.92 9.31 3.26
N VAL A 292 -23.98 8.00 3.01
CA VAL A 292 -24.07 7.45 1.65
C VAL A 292 -25.39 7.83 0.99
N LEU A 293 -26.51 7.75 1.71
CA LEU A 293 -27.83 8.15 1.20
C LEU A 293 -27.87 9.63 0.82
N ALA A 294 -27.30 10.51 1.66
CA ALA A 294 -27.15 11.92 1.33
C ALA A 294 -26.26 12.14 0.09
N GLY A 295 -25.21 11.32 -0.07
CA GLY A 295 -24.29 11.34 -1.21
C GLY A 295 -24.94 11.00 -2.56
N CYS A 296 -26.06 10.28 -2.58
CA CYS A 296 -26.82 9.99 -3.81
C CYS A 296 -27.35 11.26 -4.50
N SER A 297 -27.48 12.38 -3.80
CA SER A 297 -27.92 13.67 -4.36
C SER A 297 -26.76 14.67 -4.55
N HIS A 298 -25.51 14.21 -4.47
CA HIS A 298 -24.34 15.08 -4.53
C HIS A 298 -24.17 15.76 -5.91
N LYS A 299 -23.58 16.97 -5.96
CA LYS A 299 -23.38 17.70 -7.23
C LYS A 299 -22.49 16.96 -8.23
N ASN A 300 -21.49 16.24 -7.73
CA ASN A 300 -20.54 15.48 -8.55
C ASN A 300 -21.13 14.11 -8.93
N VAL A 301 -21.23 13.85 -10.25
CA VAL A 301 -21.77 12.61 -10.84
C VAL A 301 -21.03 11.38 -10.35
N SER A 302 -19.69 11.43 -10.24
CA SER A 302 -18.90 10.27 -9.80
C SER A 302 -19.21 9.88 -8.36
N VAL A 303 -19.43 10.87 -7.49
CA VAL A 303 -19.80 10.64 -6.08
C VAL A 303 -21.20 10.03 -6.02
N ARG A 304 -22.18 10.58 -6.75
CA ARG A 304 -23.53 10.00 -6.83
C ARG A 304 -23.50 8.54 -7.29
N MET A 305 -22.81 8.27 -8.39
CA MET A 305 -22.65 6.92 -8.93
C MET A 305 -22.04 5.96 -7.90
N ALA A 306 -21.00 6.38 -7.18
CA ALA A 306 -20.37 5.54 -6.17
C ALA A 306 -21.31 5.25 -4.99
N CYS A 307 -22.09 6.23 -4.53
CA CYS A 307 -23.12 6.02 -3.49
C CYS A 307 -24.23 5.09 -3.97
N VAL A 308 -24.72 5.28 -5.20
CA VAL A 308 -25.78 4.47 -5.82
C VAL A 308 -25.39 2.99 -5.90
N LYS A 309 -24.13 2.69 -6.22
CA LYS A 309 -23.62 1.31 -6.29
C LYS A 309 -23.60 0.58 -4.93
N ILE A 310 -23.57 1.31 -3.83
CA ILE A 310 -23.54 0.73 -2.48
C ILE A 310 -24.96 0.44 -1.98
N LEU A 311 -26.00 1.07 -2.55
CA LEU A 311 -27.39 0.94 -2.08
C LEU A 311 -27.87 -0.51 -1.89
N PRO A 312 -27.59 -1.48 -2.81
CA PRO A 312 -28.04 -2.86 -2.64
C PRO A 312 -27.50 -3.54 -1.38
N ARG A 313 -26.37 -3.07 -0.85
CA ARG A 313 -25.76 -3.61 0.38
C ARG A 313 -26.29 -2.94 1.65
N LEU A 314 -26.93 -1.77 1.54
CA LEU A 314 -27.41 -0.97 2.67
C LEU A 314 -28.86 -1.22 3.04
N MET A 315 -29.64 -1.76 2.12
CA MET A 315 -31.08 -1.92 2.27
C MET A 315 -31.58 -3.14 1.50
N GLY A 316 -32.63 -3.78 2.02
CA GLY A 316 -33.28 -4.89 1.34
C GLY A 316 -34.05 -4.44 0.09
N ASP A 317 -34.34 -5.40 -0.78
CA ASP A 317 -34.84 -5.17 -2.13
C ASP A 317 -36.06 -4.23 -2.21
N ASP A 318 -37.04 -4.37 -1.32
CA ASP A 318 -38.26 -3.54 -1.37
C ASP A 318 -37.99 -2.07 -1.05
N ILE A 319 -37.11 -1.80 -0.07
CA ILE A 319 -36.71 -0.44 0.30
C ILE A 319 -35.82 0.13 -0.81
N LEU A 320 -34.94 -0.69 -1.38
CA LEU A 320 -34.08 -0.34 -2.50
C LEU A 320 -34.90 0.12 -3.71
N ARG A 321 -35.89 -0.66 -4.15
CA ARG A 321 -36.74 -0.32 -5.30
C ARG A 321 -37.43 1.03 -5.11
N ASN A 322 -38.03 1.24 -3.93
CA ASN A 322 -38.69 2.50 -3.59
C ASN A 322 -37.73 3.69 -3.59
N HIS A 323 -36.52 3.52 -3.05
CA HIS A 323 -35.50 4.57 -3.02
C HIS A 323 -34.95 4.88 -4.41
N CYS A 324 -34.66 3.87 -5.23
CA CYS A 324 -34.22 4.03 -6.62
C CYS A 324 -35.27 4.78 -7.46
N ASN A 325 -36.56 4.45 -7.29
CA ASN A 325 -37.65 5.14 -7.95
C ASN A 325 -37.78 6.61 -7.54
N ALA A 326 -37.46 6.96 -6.29
CA ALA A 326 -37.39 8.35 -5.85
C ALA A 326 -36.22 9.10 -6.52
N LEU A 327 -35.02 8.51 -6.52
CA LEU A 327 -33.83 9.10 -7.13
C LEU A 327 -33.99 9.30 -8.66
N LEU A 328 -34.66 8.38 -9.36
CA LEU A 328 -34.91 8.47 -10.80
C LEU A 328 -35.72 9.71 -11.24
N ARG A 329 -36.50 10.31 -10.33
CA ARG A 329 -37.28 11.52 -10.62
C ARG A 329 -36.40 12.76 -10.75
N GLU A 330 -35.33 12.82 -9.99
CA GLU A 330 -34.43 13.97 -9.91
C GLU A 330 -33.14 13.77 -10.71
N GLU A 331 -32.72 12.53 -10.95
CA GLU A 331 -31.45 12.22 -11.60
C GLU A 331 -31.44 12.57 -13.09
N THR A 332 -30.40 13.27 -13.52
CA THR A 332 -30.24 13.76 -14.90
C THR A 332 -29.23 12.95 -15.71
N ASP A 333 -28.27 12.30 -15.04
CA ASP A 333 -27.21 11.55 -15.72
C ASP A 333 -27.72 10.19 -16.24
N GLU A 334 -27.51 9.91 -17.52
CA GLU A 334 -28.01 8.69 -18.17
C GLU A 334 -27.42 7.40 -17.59
N ARG A 335 -26.15 7.43 -17.16
CA ARG A 335 -25.48 6.23 -16.62
C ARG A 335 -26.07 5.89 -15.26
N ILE A 336 -26.27 6.89 -14.40
CA ILE A 336 -26.89 6.69 -13.09
C ILE A 336 -28.34 6.24 -13.25
N ARG A 337 -29.09 6.85 -14.19
CA ARG A 337 -30.46 6.42 -14.49
C ARG A 337 -30.53 4.96 -14.96
N SER A 338 -29.55 4.49 -15.74
CA SER A 338 -29.47 3.09 -16.16
C SER A 338 -29.31 2.15 -14.97
N GLU A 339 -28.33 2.42 -14.11
CA GLU A 339 -28.05 1.61 -12.90
C GLU A 339 -29.26 1.61 -11.94
N LEU A 340 -29.89 2.77 -11.73
CA LEU A 340 -31.08 2.89 -10.89
C LEU A 340 -32.29 2.14 -11.46
N LYS A 341 -32.49 2.13 -12.79
CA LYS A 341 -33.56 1.36 -13.44
C LYS A 341 -33.36 -0.14 -13.29
N GLU A 342 -32.12 -0.60 -13.43
CA GLU A 342 -31.78 -2.01 -13.23
C GLU A 342 -32.08 -2.45 -11.80
N MET A 343 -31.72 -1.63 -10.80
CA MET A 343 -32.02 -1.92 -9.39
C MET A 343 -33.50 -1.74 -9.02
N ALA A 344 -34.24 -0.87 -9.72
CA ALA A 344 -35.67 -0.66 -9.48
C ALA A 344 -36.55 -1.73 -10.14
N PHE A 345 -36.01 -2.49 -11.09
CA PHE A 345 -36.77 -3.47 -11.88
C PHE A 345 -37.26 -4.63 -11.01
N ASP A 346 -38.57 -4.86 -11.05
CA ASP A 346 -39.22 -5.97 -10.36
C ASP A 346 -39.64 -7.05 -11.38
N ALA A 347 -38.89 -8.14 -11.46
CA ALA A 347 -39.17 -9.22 -12.39
C ALA A 347 -40.52 -9.93 -12.12
N GLN A 348 -41.05 -9.86 -10.89
CA GLN A 348 -42.35 -10.46 -10.54
C GLN A 348 -43.51 -9.65 -11.12
N ILE A 349 -43.34 -8.34 -11.28
CA ILE A 349 -44.41 -7.41 -11.69
C ILE A 349 -44.23 -6.93 -13.13
N GLU A 350 -42.99 -6.65 -13.54
CA GLU A 350 -42.63 -6.00 -14.81
C GLU A 350 -41.87 -6.93 -15.78
N GLY A 351 -41.59 -8.18 -15.36
CA GLY A 351 -40.93 -9.19 -16.17
C GLY A 351 -41.75 -9.72 -17.35
N THR A 352 -41.08 -10.44 -18.25
CA THR A 352 -41.75 -11.20 -19.31
C THR A 352 -42.66 -12.28 -18.71
N GLU A 353 -43.63 -12.78 -19.48
CA GLU A 353 -44.54 -13.85 -18.99
C GLU A 353 -43.78 -15.07 -18.47
N ALA A 354 -42.68 -15.45 -19.11
CA ALA A 354 -41.80 -16.52 -18.65
C ALA A 354 -41.12 -16.20 -17.29
N GLN A 355 -40.66 -14.96 -17.09
CA GLN A 355 -40.05 -14.52 -15.83
C GLN A 355 -41.09 -14.48 -14.70
N LYS A 356 -42.29 -13.97 -14.97
CA LYS A 356 -43.40 -13.97 -14.01
C LYS A 356 -43.81 -15.38 -13.62
N ASN A 357 -43.94 -16.26 -14.61
CA ASN A 357 -44.33 -17.66 -14.40
C ASN A 357 -43.28 -18.46 -13.62
N ALA A 358 -42.00 -18.07 -13.66
CA ALA A 358 -40.95 -18.72 -12.88
C ALA A 358 -41.10 -18.49 -11.36
N PHE A 359 -41.75 -17.39 -10.94
CA PHE A 359 -42.03 -17.09 -9.53
C PHE A 359 -43.38 -17.65 -9.05
N LEU A 360 -44.21 -18.19 -9.96
CA LEU A 360 -45.47 -18.84 -9.63
C LEU A 360 -45.22 -20.32 -9.29
N ALA A 361 -46.00 -20.87 -8.35
CA ALA A 361 -45.99 -22.30 -8.10
C ALA A 361 -46.41 -23.05 -9.38
N PRO A 362 -45.76 -24.18 -9.72
CA PRO A 362 -46.15 -24.96 -10.88
C PRO A 362 -47.63 -25.32 -10.77
N ALA A 363 -48.38 -25.08 -11.86
CA ALA A 363 -49.82 -25.31 -11.86
C ALA A 363 -50.13 -26.75 -11.44
N PRO A 364 -51.13 -26.97 -10.56
CA PRO A 364 -51.55 -28.33 -10.23
C PRO A 364 -51.94 -29.06 -11.51
N LYS A 365 -51.55 -30.34 -11.61
CA LYS A 365 -51.92 -31.17 -12.76
C LYS A 365 -53.43 -31.19 -12.88
N VAL A 366 -53.94 -30.95 -14.08
CA VAL A 366 -55.38 -31.02 -14.37
C VAL A 366 -55.89 -32.41 -13.97
N PRO A 367 -56.97 -32.50 -13.16
CA PRO A 367 -57.57 -33.79 -12.80
C PRO A 367 -57.92 -34.62 -14.04
N GLU A 368 -57.71 -35.94 -13.99
CA GLU A 368 -57.89 -36.84 -15.15
C GLU A 368 -59.29 -36.74 -15.77
N ILE A 369 -60.32 -36.56 -14.95
CA ILE A 369 -61.72 -36.42 -15.36
C ILE A 369 -61.92 -35.18 -16.26
N ASP A 370 -61.30 -34.06 -15.92
CA ASP A 370 -61.43 -32.81 -16.69
C ASP A 370 -60.63 -32.89 -18.01
N ARG A 371 -59.56 -33.68 -18.03
CA ARG A 371 -58.79 -34.01 -19.24
C ARG A 371 -59.62 -34.86 -20.20
N GLU A 372 -60.26 -35.92 -19.70
CA GLU A 372 -61.11 -36.80 -20.48
C GLU A 372 -62.33 -36.07 -21.07
N ILE A 373 -62.95 -35.16 -20.30
CA ILE A 373 -64.06 -34.33 -20.78
C ILE A 373 -63.58 -33.37 -21.88
N ALA A 374 -62.44 -32.71 -21.71
CA ALA A 374 -61.90 -31.80 -22.72
C ALA A 374 -61.52 -32.51 -24.02
N GLU A 375 -60.91 -33.69 -23.93
CA GLU A 375 -60.57 -34.55 -25.07
C GLU A 375 -61.83 -35.06 -25.78
N SER A 376 -62.89 -35.42 -25.04
CA SER A 376 -64.19 -35.81 -25.62
C SER A 376 -64.89 -34.67 -26.37
N GLN A 377 -64.57 -33.41 -26.04
CA GLN A 377 -65.04 -32.21 -26.71
C GLN A 377 -64.08 -31.70 -27.79
N GLY A 378 -63.04 -32.47 -28.13
CA GLY A 378 -62.08 -32.15 -29.18
C GLY A 378 -61.08 -31.04 -28.84
N LYS A 379 -60.87 -30.73 -27.55
CA LYS A 379 -59.90 -29.74 -27.08
C LYS A 379 -58.69 -30.42 -26.45
N ILE A 380 -57.49 -30.03 -26.86
CA ILE A 380 -56.22 -30.54 -26.34
C ILE A 380 -55.82 -29.73 -25.09
N VAL A 381 -55.48 -30.41 -23.98
CA VAL A 381 -55.10 -29.77 -22.71
C VAL A 381 -53.64 -30.08 -22.36
N GLY A 382 -52.76 -29.15 -22.75
CA GLY A 382 -51.30 -29.18 -22.47
C GLY A 382 -50.51 -28.49 -23.59
N LEU A 383 -49.48 -27.71 -23.22
CA LEU A 383 -48.54 -27.08 -24.15
C LEU A 383 -47.43 -28.07 -24.49
N GLU A 384 -47.69 -29.04 -25.37
CA GLU A 384 -46.63 -29.82 -26.03
C GLU A 384 -47.23 -30.46 -27.30
N GLU A 385 -46.78 -30.04 -28.48
CA GLU A 385 -47.05 -30.75 -29.73
C GLU A 385 -46.23 -32.05 -29.71
N LEU A 386 -46.90 -33.20 -29.67
CA LEU A 386 -46.22 -34.48 -29.91
C LEU A 386 -45.70 -34.49 -31.36
N PRO A 387 -44.47 -34.98 -31.61
CA PRO A 387 -43.96 -35.11 -32.97
C PRO A 387 -44.89 -36.01 -33.80
N PRO A 388 -45.04 -35.74 -35.11
CA PRO A 388 -46.02 -36.45 -35.93
C PRO A 388 -45.77 -37.97 -35.91
N PRO A 389 -46.84 -38.79 -35.93
CA PRO A 389 -46.74 -40.24 -35.79
C PRO A 389 -45.93 -40.85 -36.93
N ASP A 390 -44.92 -41.65 -36.56
CA ASP A 390 -44.07 -42.40 -37.49
C ASP A 390 -44.91 -43.43 -38.26
N VAL A 391 -44.88 -43.35 -39.58
CA VAL A 391 -45.82 -44.07 -40.48
C VAL A 391 -45.40 -45.54 -40.70
N ASP A 392 -44.30 -46.01 -40.10
CA ASP A 392 -43.71 -47.31 -40.40
C ASP A 392 -43.80 -48.41 -39.31
N ALA A 393 -44.71 -48.27 -38.32
CA ALA A 393 -44.99 -49.35 -37.37
C ALA A 393 -45.99 -50.41 -37.88
N LYS A 394 -46.25 -50.50 -39.20
CA LYS A 394 -47.02 -51.58 -39.83
C LYS A 394 -46.12 -52.63 -40.50
N LYS A 395 -45.28 -53.33 -39.73
CA LYS A 395 -44.76 -54.66 -40.11
C LYS A 395 -44.72 -55.61 -38.90
N THR A 396 -45.88 -56.21 -38.66
CA THR A 396 -46.15 -57.61 -38.31
C THR A 396 -45.08 -58.43 -37.57
N ARG A 397 -45.50 -59.10 -36.47
CA ARG A 397 -45.11 -60.49 -36.18
C ARG A 397 -46.17 -61.21 -35.33
N HIS A 398 -47.07 -61.92 -36.00
CA HIS A 398 -47.67 -63.17 -35.52
C HIS A 398 -47.34 -64.22 -36.59
N GLY A 399 -46.78 -65.36 -36.16
CA GLY A 399 -46.25 -66.43 -37.01
C GLY A 399 -44.82 -66.77 -36.64
#